data_AF-A0A7S3H0F2-F1
#
_entry.id   AF-A0A7S3H0F2-F1
#
_cell.length_a   1.000
_cell.length_b   1.000
_cell.length_c   1.000
_cell.angle_alpha   90.00
_cell.angle_beta   90.00
_cell.angle_gamma   90.00
#
_symmetry.space_group_name_H-M   'P 1'
#
loop_
_entity.id
_entity.type
_entity.pdbx_description
1 polymer ?
#
loop_
_entity_poly.entity_id
_entity_poly.type
_entity_poly.pdbx_seq_one_letter_code
_entity_poly.pdbx_strand_id
1 'polypeptide(L)'
;MSLSAHFQRSPSVEDVDMSWLSVAPRAPAEGKVAKDLRKPEPTEPRDTLPSKGVTTYLKNVRFNAYKSTRPALLTEINALVTAGLRGFDQEFGDNVPEHLKLGLYSKAFERYIEESNLYQPFLRTMKDEYDETVRRQLKKLSSYVDFDKQLENKDLQFSKKLLDTTQELQQRISELEEKLKVSQTNEKSLGKNVKNLTQENVKLQETNALLKKELEASKATSNALSTSLARLVDDKNKSDALESSMMVDLSHCKQLESSLNFEIEKLHQIIAHKEIVFETLVTPERLHAVTTELQVTQQENQ
;
A
#
# COMPACT_ATOMS: atom_id res chain seq x y z
N MET A 1 -31.10 -31.47 -4.49
CA MET A 1 -30.66 -30.11 -4.89
C MET A 1 -29.40 -29.80 -4.10
N SER A 2 -28.24 -29.85 -4.76
CA SER A 2 -26.92 -29.80 -4.12
C SER A 2 -26.33 -28.40 -4.30
N LEU A 3 -26.11 -27.67 -3.20
CA LEU A 3 -25.46 -26.37 -3.20
C LEU A 3 -23.98 -26.57 -2.85
N SER A 4 -23.15 -26.52 -3.89
CA SER A 4 -21.69 -26.53 -3.76
C SER A 4 -21.22 -25.12 -3.41
N ALA A 5 -20.67 -24.95 -2.21
CA ALA A 5 -20.04 -23.72 -1.78
C ALA A 5 -18.67 -23.57 -2.45
N HIS A 6 -18.51 -22.52 -3.28
CA HIS A 6 -17.23 -22.10 -3.81
C HIS A 6 -16.40 -21.41 -2.71
N PHE A 7 -15.38 -22.11 -2.23
CA PHE A 7 -14.37 -21.58 -1.33
C PHE A 7 -13.29 -20.88 -2.16
N GLN A 8 -13.38 -19.55 -2.31
CA GLN A 8 -12.32 -18.76 -2.95
C GLN A 8 -11.14 -18.64 -1.98
N ARG A 9 -10.02 -19.27 -2.33
CA ARG A 9 -8.72 -19.08 -1.69
C ARG A 9 -8.27 -17.63 -1.88
N SER A 10 -7.93 -16.97 -0.78
CA SER A 10 -7.22 -15.68 -0.77
C SER A 10 -5.85 -15.84 -1.45
N PRO A 11 -5.41 -14.88 -2.28
CA PRO A 11 -4.07 -14.90 -2.83
C PRO A 11 -3.04 -14.67 -1.71
N SER A 12 -2.01 -15.51 -1.72
CA SER A 12 -0.83 -15.43 -0.85
C SER A 12 -0.03 -14.16 -1.13
N VAL A 13 0.44 -13.52 -0.06
CA VAL A 13 1.32 -12.34 -0.06
C VAL A 13 2.77 -12.79 -0.28
N GLU A 14 3.01 -13.41 -1.43
CA GLU A 14 4.36 -13.72 -1.93
C GLU A 14 4.38 -13.19 -3.36
N ASP A 15 5.40 -12.41 -3.71
CA ASP A 15 5.59 -11.62 -4.94
C ASP A 15 5.14 -10.15 -4.89
N VAL A 16 5.57 -9.42 -3.85
CA VAL A 16 5.87 -8.00 -4.04
C VAL A 16 7.30 -7.90 -4.58
N ASP A 17 7.42 -7.77 -5.90
CA ASP A 17 8.68 -7.48 -6.57
C ASP A 17 9.20 -6.10 -6.12
N MET A 18 10.20 -6.12 -5.25
CA MET A 18 10.88 -4.95 -4.67
C MET A 18 12.06 -4.48 -5.53
N SER A 19 12.14 -4.88 -6.80
CA SER A 19 13.22 -4.50 -7.73
C SER A 19 13.34 -2.99 -7.97
N TRP A 20 12.33 -2.19 -7.60
CA TRP A 20 12.36 -0.72 -7.71
C TRP A 20 13.02 0.00 -6.53
N LEU A 21 13.42 -0.70 -5.45
CA LEU A 21 14.04 -0.09 -4.26
C LEU A 21 15.58 -0.02 -4.29
N SER A 22 16.20 -0.38 -5.42
CA SER A 22 17.65 -0.21 -5.61
C SER A 22 18.02 1.15 -6.19
N VAL A 23 17.69 2.23 -5.47
CA VAL A 23 18.36 3.52 -5.68
C VAL A 23 19.63 3.51 -4.83
N ALA A 24 20.73 3.10 -5.46
CA ALA A 24 22.05 3.21 -4.86
C ALA A 24 22.33 4.68 -4.49
N PRO A 25 22.86 4.97 -3.28
CA PRO A 25 23.33 6.30 -2.96
C PRO A 25 24.52 6.61 -3.87
N ARG A 26 24.32 7.51 -4.83
CA ARG A 26 25.40 8.06 -5.65
C ARG A 26 26.31 8.86 -4.71
N ALA A 27 27.44 8.26 -4.36
CA ALA A 27 28.51 8.92 -3.62
C ALA A 27 28.85 10.26 -4.29
N PRO A 28 29.22 11.30 -3.51
CA PRO A 28 29.70 12.54 -4.08
C PRO A 28 31.01 12.23 -4.82
N ALA A 29 30.99 12.38 -6.14
CA ALA A 29 32.20 12.31 -6.93
C ALA A 29 33.09 13.50 -6.54
N GLU A 30 34.01 13.25 -5.62
CA GLU A 30 35.15 14.08 -5.37
C GLU A 30 35.90 14.34 -6.68
N GLY A 31 36.18 15.61 -6.92
CA GLY A 31 37.48 16.05 -7.41
C GLY A 31 38.02 15.34 -8.65
N LYS A 32 37.43 15.59 -9.81
CA LYS A 32 38.22 15.75 -11.02
C LYS A 32 37.84 17.06 -11.68
N VAL A 33 38.52 18.11 -11.24
CA VAL A 33 38.78 19.28 -12.08
C VAL A 33 39.45 18.73 -13.33
N ALA A 34 38.66 18.53 -14.39
CA ALA A 34 39.19 18.41 -15.73
C ALA A 34 39.91 19.74 -15.98
N LYS A 35 41.22 19.75 -15.73
CA LYS A 35 42.16 20.50 -16.55
C LYS A 35 42.02 19.93 -17.96
N ASP A 36 40.90 20.23 -18.61
CA ASP A 36 40.86 20.21 -20.05
C ASP A 36 41.78 21.34 -20.45
N LEU A 37 42.99 20.88 -20.80
CA LEU A 37 43.84 21.54 -21.76
C LEU A 37 42.93 22.24 -22.76
N ARG A 38 42.83 23.57 -22.63
CA ARG A 38 42.84 24.42 -23.80
C ARG A 38 44.04 23.94 -24.60
N LYS A 39 43.82 22.99 -25.52
CA LYS A 39 44.58 22.98 -26.76
C LYS A 39 44.48 24.43 -27.23
N PRO A 40 45.59 25.18 -27.36
CA PRO A 40 45.52 26.40 -28.13
C PRO A 40 44.90 25.97 -29.46
N GLU A 41 43.75 26.56 -29.79
CA GLU A 41 43.22 26.49 -31.14
C GLU A 41 44.40 26.69 -32.09
N PRO A 42 44.47 25.93 -33.20
CA PRO A 42 45.49 26.17 -34.19
C PRO A 42 45.35 27.65 -34.51
N THR A 43 46.39 28.42 -34.16
CA THR A 43 46.48 29.82 -34.50
C THR A 43 46.27 29.79 -35.99
N GLU A 44 45.09 30.24 -36.44
CA GLU A 44 44.77 30.31 -37.86
C GLU A 44 46.02 30.87 -38.53
N PRO A 45 46.51 30.28 -39.64
CA PRO A 45 47.64 30.85 -40.33
C PRO A 45 47.30 32.33 -40.49
N ARG A 46 48.03 33.19 -39.76
CA ARG A 46 48.00 34.63 -40.03
C ARG A 46 48.19 34.65 -41.53
N ASP A 47 47.16 35.08 -42.25
CA ASP A 47 47.22 35.29 -43.68
C ASP A 47 48.32 36.33 -43.88
N THR A 48 49.56 35.84 -43.93
CA THR A 48 50.70 36.55 -44.44
C THR A 48 50.33 36.71 -45.89
N LEU A 49 49.80 37.89 -46.19
CA LEU A 49 49.55 38.42 -47.52
C LEU A 49 50.55 37.79 -48.50
N PRO A 50 50.11 37.24 -49.65
CA PRO A 50 51.04 36.82 -50.67
C PRO A 50 51.77 38.05 -51.20
N SER A 51 52.93 38.38 -50.61
CA SER A 51 53.81 39.49 -51.01
C SER A 51 54.48 39.26 -52.38
N LYS A 52 54.04 38.24 -53.12
CA LYS A 52 54.64 37.77 -54.37
C LYS A 52 54.31 38.68 -55.56
N GLY A 53 53.37 39.63 -55.43
CA GLY A 53 53.09 40.64 -56.46
C GLY A 53 53.70 42.03 -56.19
N VAL A 54 53.97 42.38 -54.93
CA VAL A 54 54.30 43.77 -54.53
C VAL A 54 55.80 44.08 -54.68
N THR A 55 56.67 43.06 -54.62
CA THR A 55 58.13 43.28 -54.56
C THR A 55 58.77 43.61 -55.92
N THR A 56 58.12 43.30 -57.04
CA THR A 56 58.71 43.53 -58.37
C THR A 56 58.58 44.98 -58.83
N TYR A 57 57.55 45.72 -58.39
CA TYR A 57 57.38 47.14 -58.73
C TYR A 57 58.18 48.10 -57.82
N LEU A 58 58.61 47.63 -56.64
CA LEU A 58 59.29 48.46 -55.63
C LEU A 58 60.80 48.63 -55.85
N LYS A 59 61.45 47.77 -56.66
CA LYS A 59 62.93 47.84 -56.80
C LYS A 59 63.43 49.04 -57.62
N ASN A 60 62.59 49.67 -58.44
CA ASN A 60 63.02 50.76 -59.34
C ASN A 60 62.26 52.09 -59.18
N VAL A 61 61.27 52.18 -58.29
CA VAL A 61 60.50 53.41 -58.07
C VAL A 61 60.76 53.94 -56.66
N ARG A 62 61.73 54.86 -56.52
CA ARG A 62 61.82 55.67 -55.31
C ARG A 62 60.51 56.45 -55.17
N PHE A 63 59.78 56.23 -54.08
CA PHE A 63 58.54 56.95 -53.80
C PHE A 63 58.83 58.45 -53.62
N ASN A 64 58.76 59.21 -54.72
CA ASN A 64 58.85 60.66 -54.70
C ASN A 64 57.47 61.24 -54.37
N ALA A 65 57.11 61.26 -53.09
CA ALA A 65 55.83 61.78 -52.59
C ALA A 65 55.48 63.15 -53.21
N TYR A 66 56.47 64.05 -53.31
CA TYR A 66 56.31 65.40 -53.85
C TYR A 66 55.87 65.49 -55.33
N LYS A 67 55.97 64.40 -56.11
CA LYS A 67 55.45 64.35 -57.49
C LYS A 67 54.10 63.64 -57.63
N SER A 68 53.65 62.90 -56.61
CA SER A 68 52.37 62.17 -56.66
C SER A 68 51.26 62.82 -55.84
N THR A 69 51.57 63.59 -54.80
CA THR A 69 50.57 64.31 -53.99
C THR A 69 50.61 65.80 -54.29
N ARG A 70 49.70 66.27 -55.13
CA ARG A 70 49.44 67.72 -55.27
C ARG A 70 48.74 68.20 -53.99
N PRO A 71 49.26 69.22 -53.27
CA PRO A 71 48.61 69.74 -52.08
C PRO A 71 47.14 70.09 -52.30
N ALA A 72 46.80 70.67 -53.46
CA ALA A 72 45.43 71.01 -53.85
C ALA A 72 44.47 69.81 -53.85
N LEU A 73 44.92 68.64 -54.32
CA LEU A 73 44.12 67.41 -54.35
C LEU A 73 43.84 66.90 -52.93
N LEU A 74 44.83 66.97 -52.04
CA LEU A 74 44.62 66.59 -50.64
C LEU A 74 43.63 67.53 -49.95
N THR A 75 43.66 68.83 -50.27
CA THR A 75 42.68 69.80 -49.78
C THR A 75 41.28 69.49 -50.30
N GLU A 76 41.14 69.12 -51.58
CA GLU A 76 39.87 68.72 -52.19
C GLU A 76 39.31 67.44 -51.53
N ILE A 77 40.14 66.43 -51.36
CA ILE A 77 39.77 65.17 -50.70
C ILE A 77 39.34 65.42 -49.25
N ASN A 78 40.10 66.23 -48.51
CA ASN A 78 39.74 66.60 -47.14
C ASN A 78 38.42 67.39 -47.09
N ALA A 79 38.16 68.28 -48.05
CA ALA A 79 36.90 68.98 -48.16
C ALA A 79 35.74 68.01 -48.45
N LEU A 80 35.94 67.03 -49.33
CA LEU A 80 34.95 65.99 -49.64
C LEU A 80 34.63 65.14 -48.40
N VAL A 81 35.65 64.68 -47.67
CA VAL A 81 35.47 63.90 -46.44
C VAL A 81 34.78 64.75 -45.36
N THR A 82 35.20 66.00 -45.18
CA THR A 82 34.61 66.89 -44.17
C THR A 82 33.15 67.21 -44.49
N ALA A 83 32.82 67.47 -45.75
CA ALA A 83 31.45 67.71 -46.19
C ALA A 83 30.58 66.44 -46.03
N GLY A 84 31.11 65.27 -46.40
CA GLY A 84 30.40 64.00 -46.24
C GLY A 84 30.15 63.65 -44.77
N LEU A 85 31.16 63.84 -43.89
CA LEU A 85 31.00 63.62 -42.45
C LEU A 85 29.99 64.59 -41.83
N ARG A 86 30.00 65.88 -42.22
CA ARG A 86 28.96 66.84 -41.78
C ARG A 86 27.57 66.45 -42.26
N GLY A 87 27.46 65.93 -43.48
CA GLY A 87 26.19 65.40 -44.00
C GLY A 87 25.68 64.23 -43.15
N PHE A 88 26.56 63.28 -42.82
CA PHE A 88 26.22 62.16 -41.95
C PHE A 88 25.87 62.60 -40.52
N ASP A 89 26.58 63.58 -39.98
CA ASP A 89 26.30 64.15 -38.65
C ASP A 89 24.93 64.83 -38.59
N GLN A 90 24.51 65.49 -39.68
CA GLN A 90 23.17 66.07 -39.79
C GLN A 90 22.05 65.02 -39.93
N GLU A 91 22.34 63.90 -40.59
CA GLU A 91 21.34 62.86 -40.89
C GLU A 91 21.23 61.80 -39.78
N PHE A 92 22.34 61.46 -39.12
CA PHE A 92 22.42 60.37 -38.14
C PHE A 92 22.96 60.79 -36.76
N GLY A 93 23.43 62.04 -36.59
CA GLY A 93 24.03 62.51 -35.34
C GLY A 93 25.23 61.67 -34.90
N ASP A 94 25.31 61.35 -33.60
CA ASP A 94 26.40 60.52 -33.05
C ASP A 94 26.35 59.05 -33.52
N ASN A 95 25.22 58.60 -34.08
CA ASN A 95 24.99 57.19 -34.46
C ASN A 95 25.20 56.94 -35.96
N VAL A 96 26.15 57.62 -36.60
CA VAL A 96 26.51 57.34 -38.00
C VAL A 96 26.99 55.89 -38.15
N PRO A 97 26.32 55.06 -38.96
CA PRO A 97 26.78 53.71 -39.23
C PRO A 97 28.20 53.67 -39.82
N GLU A 98 29.08 52.85 -39.25
CA GLU A 98 30.50 52.78 -39.66
C GLU A 98 30.68 52.44 -41.15
N HIS A 99 29.78 51.65 -41.73
CA HIS A 99 29.83 51.29 -43.14
C HIS A 99 29.66 52.50 -44.08
N LEU A 100 28.91 53.54 -43.67
CA LEU A 100 28.78 54.78 -44.43
C LEU A 100 30.06 55.62 -44.36
N LYS A 101 30.72 55.67 -43.19
CA LYS A 101 32.02 56.33 -43.04
C LYS A 101 33.08 55.64 -43.91
N LEU A 102 33.14 54.31 -43.88
CA LEU A 102 34.02 53.50 -44.72
C LEU A 102 33.76 53.75 -46.23
N GLY A 103 32.49 53.86 -46.64
CA GLY A 103 32.14 54.19 -48.03
C GLY A 103 32.64 55.57 -48.47
N LEU A 104 32.54 56.58 -47.59
CA LEU A 104 33.05 57.94 -47.85
C LEU A 104 34.58 57.94 -48.00
N TYR A 105 35.30 57.26 -47.10
CA TYR A 105 36.75 57.13 -47.19
C TYR A 105 37.18 56.33 -48.44
N SER A 106 36.45 55.27 -48.80
CA SER A 106 36.72 54.50 -50.03
C SER A 106 36.55 55.37 -51.28
N LYS A 107 35.51 56.22 -51.33
CA LYS A 107 35.28 57.19 -52.42
C LYS A 107 36.35 58.28 -52.48
N ALA A 108 36.76 58.81 -51.33
CA ALA A 108 37.86 59.75 -51.20
C ALA A 108 39.19 59.15 -51.69
N PHE A 109 39.42 57.86 -51.39
CA PHE A 109 40.61 57.13 -51.83
C PHE A 109 40.56 56.83 -53.33
N GLU A 110 39.40 56.51 -53.91
CA GLU A 110 39.25 56.35 -55.37
C GLU A 110 39.63 57.65 -56.10
N ARG A 111 39.18 58.81 -55.60
CA ARG A 111 39.56 60.11 -56.18
C ARG A 111 41.07 60.36 -56.15
N TYR A 112 41.74 59.94 -55.08
CA TYR A 112 43.20 60.00 -54.98
C TYR A 112 43.89 59.09 -56.01
N ILE A 113 43.35 57.88 -56.23
CA ILE A 113 43.85 56.91 -57.19
C ILE A 113 43.71 57.42 -58.63
N GLU A 114 42.55 57.98 -58.99
CA GLU A 114 42.26 58.54 -60.31
C GLU A 114 43.29 59.61 -60.73
N GLU A 115 43.69 60.46 -59.79
CA GLU A 115 44.63 61.56 -60.04
C GLU A 115 46.11 61.13 -59.91
N SER A 116 46.36 59.90 -59.44
CA SER A 116 47.70 59.35 -59.21
C SER A 116 48.26 58.63 -60.45
N ASN A 117 48.62 59.38 -61.49
CA ASN A 117 49.10 58.81 -62.78
C ASN A 117 50.23 57.76 -62.67
N LEU A 118 51.14 57.89 -61.70
CA LEU A 118 52.31 57.00 -61.57
C LEU A 118 52.01 55.71 -60.78
N TYR A 119 51.09 55.77 -59.83
CA TYR A 119 50.83 54.67 -58.88
C TYR A 119 49.42 54.08 -59.01
N GLN A 120 48.61 54.58 -59.94
CA GLN A 120 47.22 54.17 -60.12
C GLN A 120 47.04 52.64 -60.17
N PRO A 121 47.82 51.85 -60.95
CA PRO A 121 47.63 50.40 -60.98
C PRO A 121 47.86 49.74 -59.62
N PHE A 122 48.92 50.15 -58.91
CA PHE A 122 49.26 49.63 -57.59
C PHE A 122 48.21 50.00 -56.54
N LEU A 123 47.82 51.28 -56.47
CA LEU A 123 46.85 51.75 -55.48
C LEU A 123 45.46 51.17 -55.72
N ARG A 124 45.07 50.94 -56.99
CA ARG A 124 43.82 50.27 -57.33
C ARG A 124 43.81 48.82 -56.85
N THR A 125 44.87 48.04 -57.08
CA THR A 125 44.99 46.69 -56.53
C THR A 125 44.93 46.67 -54.99
N MET A 126 45.64 47.59 -54.32
CA MET A 126 45.58 47.70 -52.85
C MET A 126 44.18 48.05 -52.34
N LYS A 127 43.45 48.93 -53.04
CA LYS A 127 42.08 49.27 -52.71
C LYS A 127 41.14 48.08 -52.89
N ASP A 128 41.24 47.37 -54.00
CA ASP A 128 40.42 46.19 -54.29
C ASP A 128 40.62 45.10 -53.22
N GLU A 129 41.87 44.84 -52.83
CA GLU A 129 42.20 43.89 -51.74
C GLU A 129 41.64 44.34 -50.38
N TYR A 130 41.72 45.64 -50.08
CA TYR A 130 41.17 46.21 -48.85
C TYR A 130 39.64 46.11 -48.82
N ASP A 131 38.95 46.54 -49.89
CA ASP A 131 37.50 46.50 -50.02
C ASP A 131 36.97 45.05 -49.93
N GLU A 132 37.67 44.09 -50.54
CA GLU A 132 37.36 42.65 -50.42
C GLU A 132 37.50 42.15 -48.98
N THR A 133 38.57 42.57 -48.28
CA THR A 133 38.80 42.20 -46.87
C THR A 133 37.72 42.77 -45.97
N VAL A 134 37.36 44.05 -46.14
CA VAL A 134 36.26 44.69 -45.40
C VAL A 134 34.94 43.96 -45.66
N ARG A 135 34.64 43.61 -46.93
CA ARG A 135 33.41 42.88 -47.28
C ARG A 135 33.36 41.50 -46.61
N ARG A 136 34.48 40.77 -46.58
CA ARG A 136 34.58 39.48 -45.87
C ARG A 136 34.35 39.64 -44.37
N GLN A 137 34.93 40.66 -43.74
CA GLN A 137 34.75 40.90 -42.30
C GLN A 137 33.31 41.32 -41.98
N LEU A 138 32.68 42.17 -42.80
CA LEU A 138 31.28 42.55 -42.63
C LEU A 138 30.34 41.35 -42.74
N LYS A 139 30.59 40.43 -43.68
CA LYS A 139 29.83 39.19 -43.81
C LYS A 139 30.02 38.26 -42.60
N LYS A 140 31.23 38.23 -42.02
CA LYS A 140 31.49 37.49 -40.78
C LYS A 140 30.74 38.13 -39.61
N LEU A 141 30.73 39.46 -39.51
CA LEU A 141 30.00 40.19 -38.48
C LEU A 141 28.48 39.93 -38.57
N SER A 142 27.90 39.95 -39.76
CA SER A 142 26.48 39.62 -39.93
C SER A 142 26.15 38.19 -39.49
N SER A 143 27.06 37.24 -39.69
CA SER A 143 26.85 35.87 -39.21
C SER A 143 26.83 35.77 -37.68
N TYR A 144 27.60 36.61 -36.96
CA TYR A 144 27.55 36.66 -35.50
C TYR A 144 26.19 37.16 -34.99
N VAL A 145 25.58 38.15 -35.65
CA VAL A 145 24.24 38.63 -35.30
C VAL A 145 23.20 37.50 -35.45
N ASP A 146 23.31 36.68 -36.49
CA ASP A 146 22.42 35.52 -36.66
C ASP A 146 22.68 34.44 -35.59
N PHE A 147 23.94 34.22 -35.19
CA PHE A 147 24.28 33.33 -34.09
C PHE A 147 23.72 33.82 -32.76
N ASP A 148 23.80 35.12 -32.46
CA ASP A 148 23.26 35.70 -31.23
C ASP A 148 21.74 35.49 -31.15
N LYS A 149 21.00 35.71 -32.26
CA LYS A 149 19.56 35.41 -32.32
C LYS A 149 19.25 33.93 -32.10
N GLN A 150 20.07 33.04 -32.66
CA GLN A 150 19.91 31.59 -32.43
C GLN A 150 20.19 31.21 -30.97
N LEU A 151 21.18 31.84 -30.35
CA LEU A 151 21.51 31.66 -28.94
C LEU A 151 20.35 32.12 -28.06
N GLU A 152 19.85 33.33 -28.28
CA GLU A 152 18.72 33.91 -27.55
C GLU A 152 17.46 33.03 -27.67
N ASN A 153 17.16 32.54 -28.88
CA ASN A 153 16.02 31.63 -29.09
C ASN A 153 16.21 30.29 -28.33
N LYS A 154 17.42 29.73 -28.33
CA LYS A 154 17.71 28.51 -27.57
C LYS A 154 17.59 28.74 -26.06
N ASP A 155 18.09 29.86 -25.56
CA ASP A 155 18.00 30.23 -24.15
C ASP A 155 16.54 30.41 -23.73
N LEU A 156 15.72 31.06 -24.57
CA LEU A 156 14.29 31.21 -24.32
C LEU A 156 13.56 29.86 -24.33
N GLN A 157 13.91 28.96 -25.24
CA GLN A 157 13.38 27.59 -25.27
C GLN A 157 13.78 26.78 -24.03
N PHE A 158 15.04 26.86 -23.60
CA PHE A 158 15.50 26.17 -22.40
C PHE A 158 14.87 26.74 -21.13
N SER A 159 14.77 28.06 -21.02
CA SER A 159 14.09 28.72 -19.92
C SER A 159 12.62 28.31 -19.83
N LYS A 160 11.92 28.23 -20.97
CA LYS A 160 10.54 27.75 -21.01
C LYS A 160 10.42 26.29 -20.57
N LYS A 161 11.26 25.40 -21.12
CA LYS A 161 11.28 23.98 -20.72
C LYS A 161 11.57 23.80 -19.23
N LEU A 162 12.50 24.58 -18.69
CA LEU A 162 12.83 24.56 -17.27
C LEU A 162 11.64 25.01 -16.41
N LEU A 163 10.92 26.05 -16.84
CA LEU A 163 9.71 26.52 -16.16
C LEU A 163 8.61 25.45 -16.19
N ASP A 164 8.30 24.90 -17.37
CA ASP A 164 7.26 23.89 -17.56
C ASP A 164 7.54 22.64 -16.71
N THR A 165 8.79 22.14 -16.73
CA THR A 165 9.19 20.98 -15.90
C THR A 165 9.16 21.28 -14.41
N THR A 166 9.53 22.49 -13.98
CA THR A 166 9.43 22.89 -12.57
C THR A 166 7.98 22.92 -12.11
N GLN A 167 7.07 23.44 -12.94
CA GLN A 167 5.63 23.47 -12.65
C GLN A 167 5.03 22.05 -12.57
N GLU A 168 5.37 21.17 -13.51
CA GLU A 168 4.93 19.77 -13.51
C GLU A 168 5.40 19.04 -12.25
N LEU A 169 6.68 19.19 -11.88
CA LEU A 169 7.22 18.59 -10.67
C LEU A 169 6.55 19.14 -9.41
N GLN A 170 6.26 20.44 -9.37
CA GLN A 170 5.60 21.06 -8.22
C GLN A 170 4.15 20.60 -8.06
N GLN A 171 3.41 20.45 -9.17
CA GLN A 171 2.09 19.83 -9.17
C GLN A 171 2.17 18.38 -8.65
N ARG A 172 3.15 17.60 -9.13
CA ARG A 172 3.33 16.21 -8.70
C ARG A 172 3.67 16.08 -7.22
N ILE A 173 4.49 16.98 -6.69
CA ILE A 173 4.78 17.05 -5.24
C ILE A 173 3.49 17.29 -4.47
N SER A 174 2.66 18.23 -4.92
CA SER A 174 1.40 18.59 -4.25
C SER A 174 0.42 17.41 -4.22
N GLU A 175 0.29 16.67 -5.33
CA GLU A 175 -0.50 15.42 -5.40
C GLU A 175 0.01 14.33 -4.44
N LEU A 176 1.33 14.18 -4.32
CA LEU A 176 1.93 13.18 -3.43
C LEU A 176 1.75 13.55 -1.96
N GLU A 177 1.85 14.83 -1.61
CA GLU A 177 1.58 15.33 -0.26
C GLU A 177 0.11 15.11 0.14
N GLU A 178 -0.84 15.33 -0.77
CA GLU A 178 -2.25 15.05 -0.53
C GLU A 178 -2.50 13.54 -0.31
N LYS A 179 -1.95 12.69 -1.18
CA LYS A 179 -2.05 11.22 -1.03
C LYS A 179 -1.44 10.74 0.28
N LEU A 180 -0.30 11.31 0.68
CA LEU A 180 0.35 11.00 1.96
C LEU A 180 -0.56 11.37 3.13
N LYS A 181 -1.18 12.55 3.09
CA LYS A 181 -2.11 13.01 4.13
C LYS A 181 -3.32 12.09 4.24
N VAL A 182 -3.92 11.68 3.11
CA VAL A 182 -5.03 10.72 3.08
C VAL A 182 -4.59 9.38 3.68
N SER A 183 -3.42 8.86 3.29
CA SER A 183 -2.87 7.62 3.83
C SER A 183 -2.67 7.68 5.35
N GLN A 184 -2.13 8.79 5.87
CA GLN A 184 -1.96 8.99 7.32
C GLN A 184 -3.31 9.06 8.06
N THR A 185 -4.34 9.66 7.46
CA THR A 185 -5.69 9.67 8.07
C THR A 185 -6.30 8.27 8.11
N ASN A 186 -6.10 7.47 7.06
CA ASN A 186 -6.54 6.07 6.99
C ASN A 186 -5.79 5.19 7.98
N GLU A 187 -4.49 5.38 8.14
CA GLU A 187 -3.69 4.67 9.14
C GLU A 187 -4.21 4.94 10.55
N LYS A 188 -4.53 6.20 10.87
CA LYS A 188 -5.10 6.58 12.17
C LYS A 188 -6.48 5.96 12.40
N SER A 189 -7.34 5.91 11.38
CA SER A 189 -8.67 5.30 11.51
C SER A 189 -8.58 3.77 11.66
N LEU A 190 -7.74 3.11 10.87
CA LEU A 190 -7.45 1.69 11.01
C LEU A 190 -6.84 1.36 12.38
N GLY A 191 -5.91 2.18 12.88
CA GLY A 191 -5.34 2.02 14.22
C GLY A 191 -6.39 2.10 15.33
N LYS A 192 -7.43 2.94 15.19
CA LYS A 192 -8.58 2.95 16.11
C LYS A 192 -9.42 1.68 15.99
N ASN A 193 -9.70 1.22 14.76
CA ASN A 193 -10.48 0.02 14.52
C ASN A 193 -9.80 -1.23 15.08
N VAL A 194 -8.48 -1.37 14.90
CA VAL A 194 -7.71 -2.49 15.47
C VAL A 194 -7.78 -2.48 17.00
N LYS A 195 -7.66 -1.32 17.65
CA LYS A 195 -7.82 -1.20 19.12
C LYS A 195 -9.22 -1.63 19.57
N ASN A 196 -10.26 -1.20 18.86
CA ASN A 196 -11.65 -1.56 19.17
C ASN A 196 -11.88 -3.08 19.02
N LEU A 197 -11.44 -3.67 17.91
CA LEU A 197 -11.54 -5.12 17.67
C LEU A 197 -10.75 -5.93 18.69
N THR A 198 -9.58 -5.43 19.11
CA THR A 198 -8.78 -6.08 20.16
C THR A 198 -9.53 -6.07 21.49
N GLN A 199 -10.15 -4.95 21.87
CA GLN A 199 -10.97 -4.86 23.09
C GLN A 199 -12.21 -5.76 23.02
N GLU A 200 -12.87 -5.84 21.86
CA GLU A 200 -14.02 -6.72 21.66
C GLU A 200 -13.63 -8.19 21.74
N ASN A 201 -12.49 -8.57 21.15
CA ASN A 201 -11.96 -9.93 21.25
C ASN A 201 -11.66 -10.32 22.69
N VAL A 202 -11.04 -9.42 23.48
CA VAL A 202 -10.81 -9.66 24.92
C VAL A 202 -12.13 -9.91 25.66
N LYS A 203 -13.15 -9.07 25.43
CA LYS A 203 -14.48 -9.28 26.04
C LYS A 203 -15.11 -10.60 25.62
N LEU A 204 -14.99 -10.98 24.35
CA LEU A 204 -15.49 -12.27 23.86
C LEU A 204 -14.72 -13.45 24.46
N GLN A 205 -13.42 -13.32 24.73
CA GLN A 205 -12.66 -14.35 25.43
C GLN A 205 -13.12 -14.50 26.88
N GLU A 206 -13.39 -13.40 27.58
CA GLU A 206 -13.93 -13.40 28.94
C GLU A 206 -15.32 -14.06 29.00
N THR A 207 -16.24 -13.71 28.09
CA THR A 207 -17.57 -14.33 28.05
C THR A 207 -17.50 -15.81 27.71
N ASN A 208 -16.62 -16.21 26.80
CA ASN A 208 -16.42 -17.61 26.43
C ASN A 208 -15.81 -18.43 27.58
N ALA A 209 -14.94 -17.83 28.40
CA ALA A 209 -14.43 -18.44 29.63
C ALA A 209 -15.55 -18.63 30.68
N LEU A 210 -16.45 -17.66 30.84
CA LEU A 210 -17.61 -17.77 31.72
C LEU A 210 -18.56 -18.89 31.28
N LEU A 211 -18.92 -18.93 29.99
CA LEU A 211 -19.78 -19.98 29.43
C LEU A 211 -19.18 -21.38 29.59
N LYS A 212 -17.86 -21.53 29.43
CA LYS A 212 -17.18 -22.81 29.73
C LYS A 212 -17.32 -23.21 31.19
N LYS A 213 -17.19 -22.27 32.12
CA LYS A 213 -17.37 -22.53 33.55
C LYS A 213 -18.82 -22.94 33.88
N GLU A 214 -19.79 -22.27 33.29
CA GLU A 214 -21.22 -22.60 33.43
C GLU A 214 -21.54 -23.98 32.85
N LEU A 215 -20.96 -24.33 31.71
CA LEU A 215 -21.11 -25.64 31.09
C LEU A 215 -20.56 -26.76 31.99
N GLU A 216 -19.38 -26.58 32.57
CA GLU A 216 -18.80 -27.56 33.50
C GLU A 216 -19.61 -27.67 34.80
N ALA A 217 -20.11 -26.56 35.33
CA ALA A 217 -21.01 -26.57 36.48
C ALA A 217 -22.32 -27.31 36.16
N SER A 218 -22.90 -27.09 34.98
CA SER A 218 -24.11 -27.76 34.50
C SER A 218 -23.90 -29.27 34.28
N LYS A 219 -22.74 -29.68 33.75
CA LYS A 219 -22.38 -31.11 33.68
C LYS A 219 -22.28 -31.74 35.06
N ALA A 220 -21.64 -31.05 36.01
CA ALA A 220 -21.52 -31.54 37.38
C ALA A 220 -22.89 -31.71 38.06
N THR A 221 -23.81 -30.75 37.89
CA THR A 221 -25.17 -30.86 38.43
C THR A 221 -25.97 -31.97 37.72
N SER A 222 -25.87 -32.09 36.40
CA SER A 222 -26.50 -33.18 35.63
C SER A 222 -26.02 -34.56 36.08
N ASN A 223 -24.72 -34.73 36.32
CA ASN A 223 -24.16 -35.98 36.84
C ASN A 223 -24.65 -36.30 38.26
N ALA A 224 -24.74 -35.28 39.14
CA ALA A 224 -25.26 -35.44 40.50
C ALA A 224 -26.75 -35.82 40.52
N LEU A 225 -27.56 -35.22 39.65
CA LEU A 225 -28.96 -35.58 39.47
C LEU A 225 -29.11 -36.99 38.90
N SER A 226 -28.31 -37.36 37.90
CA SER A 226 -28.31 -38.72 37.32
C SER A 226 -27.94 -39.78 38.36
N THR A 227 -26.95 -39.49 39.22
CA THR A 227 -26.56 -40.38 40.32
C THR A 227 -27.67 -40.50 41.37
N SER A 228 -28.32 -39.38 41.71
CA SER A 228 -29.46 -39.37 42.63
C SER A 228 -30.65 -40.14 42.07
N LEU A 229 -30.93 -40.02 40.77
CA LEU A 229 -31.99 -40.76 40.09
C LEU A 229 -31.71 -42.27 40.09
N ALA A 230 -30.47 -42.67 39.81
CA ALA A 230 -30.07 -44.09 39.87
C ALA A 230 -30.28 -44.68 41.27
N ARG A 231 -29.90 -43.95 42.34
CA ARG A 231 -30.17 -44.36 43.72
C ARG A 231 -31.65 -44.49 44.02
N LEU A 232 -32.48 -43.56 43.54
CA LEU A 232 -33.92 -43.60 43.76
C LEU A 232 -34.58 -44.78 43.02
N VAL A 233 -34.08 -45.11 41.82
CA VAL A 233 -34.49 -46.33 41.10
C VAL A 233 -34.09 -47.58 41.89
N ASP A 234 -32.88 -47.65 42.43
CA ASP A 234 -32.44 -48.77 43.27
C ASP A 234 -33.29 -48.91 44.54
N ASP A 235 -33.59 -47.79 45.20
CA ASP A 235 -34.44 -47.77 46.40
C ASP A 235 -35.88 -48.16 46.07
N LYS A 236 -36.40 -47.74 44.92
CA LYS A 236 -37.71 -48.18 44.43
C LYS A 236 -37.73 -49.68 44.14
N ASN A 237 -36.71 -50.22 43.48
CA ASN A 237 -36.60 -51.65 43.22
C ASN A 237 -36.52 -52.48 44.52
N LYS A 238 -35.78 -51.99 45.53
CA LYS A 238 -35.76 -52.61 46.87
C LYS A 238 -37.12 -52.55 47.56
N SER A 239 -37.81 -51.41 47.48
CA SER A 239 -39.16 -51.24 48.01
C SER A 239 -40.14 -52.20 47.34
N ASP A 240 -40.08 -52.35 46.02
CA ASP A 240 -40.97 -53.25 45.26
C ASP A 240 -40.66 -54.72 45.57
N ALA A 241 -39.39 -55.07 45.81
CA ALA A 241 -39.00 -56.40 46.26
C ALA A 241 -39.51 -56.70 47.69
N LEU A 242 -39.43 -55.73 48.61
CA LEU A 242 -40.00 -55.83 49.96
C LEU A 242 -41.53 -55.96 49.92
N GLU A 243 -42.20 -55.14 49.12
CA GLU A 243 -43.66 -55.20 48.93
C GLU A 243 -44.09 -56.56 48.35
N SER A 244 -43.35 -57.07 47.35
CA SER A 244 -43.56 -58.41 46.78
C SER A 244 -43.38 -59.51 47.83
N SER A 245 -42.34 -59.43 48.67
CA SER A 245 -42.11 -60.36 49.78
C SER A 245 -43.26 -60.33 50.79
N MET A 246 -43.70 -59.14 51.20
CA MET A 246 -44.82 -58.98 52.11
C MET A 246 -46.12 -59.54 51.54
N MET A 247 -46.36 -59.40 50.24
CA MET A 247 -47.53 -59.98 49.58
C MET A 247 -47.50 -61.51 49.57
N VAL A 248 -46.31 -62.12 49.41
CA VAL A 248 -46.13 -63.57 49.55
C VAL A 248 -46.40 -64.01 50.99
N ASP A 249 -45.82 -63.33 51.97
CA ASP A 249 -46.04 -63.62 53.39
C ASP A 249 -47.52 -63.48 53.77
N LEU A 250 -48.19 -62.43 53.28
CA LEU A 250 -49.61 -62.19 53.50
C LEU A 250 -50.48 -63.27 52.84
N SER A 251 -50.10 -63.74 51.65
CA SER A 251 -50.75 -64.89 50.98
C SER A 251 -50.57 -66.17 51.80
N HIS A 252 -49.37 -66.44 52.31
CA HIS A 252 -49.08 -67.58 53.17
C HIS A 252 -49.87 -67.52 54.48
N CYS A 253 -49.96 -66.36 55.13
CA CYS A 253 -50.79 -66.14 56.31
C CYS A 253 -52.27 -66.41 56.03
N LYS A 254 -52.81 -65.91 54.90
CA LYS A 254 -54.19 -66.22 54.48
C LYS A 254 -54.42 -67.70 54.22
N GLN A 255 -53.44 -68.40 53.66
CA GLN A 255 -53.50 -69.84 53.44
C GLN A 255 -53.51 -70.61 54.77
N LEU A 256 -52.66 -70.23 55.72
CA LEU A 256 -52.65 -70.78 57.08
C LEU A 256 -53.98 -70.51 57.80
N GLU A 257 -54.52 -69.29 57.70
CA GLU A 257 -55.82 -68.91 58.24
C GLU A 257 -56.94 -69.78 57.64
N SER A 258 -56.97 -69.96 56.32
CA SER A 258 -57.93 -70.84 55.66
C SER A 258 -57.79 -72.29 56.11
N SER A 259 -56.56 -72.79 56.29
CA SER A 259 -56.31 -74.17 56.76
C SER A 259 -56.72 -74.36 58.21
N LEU A 260 -56.46 -73.38 59.09
CA LEU A 260 -56.89 -73.39 60.48
C LEU A 260 -58.42 -73.32 60.57
N ASN A 261 -59.05 -72.45 59.80
CA ASN A 261 -60.51 -72.35 59.74
C ASN A 261 -61.14 -73.67 59.26
N PHE A 262 -60.56 -74.33 58.26
CA PHE A 262 -60.99 -75.66 57.82
C PHE A 262 -60.87 -76.71 58.94
N GLU A 263 -59.75 -76.74 59.66
CA GLU A 263 -59.56 -77.69 60.77
C GLU A 263 -60.49 -77.39 61.94
N ILE A 264 -60.75 -76.12 62.25
CA ILE A 264 -61.76 -75.69 63.23
C ILE A 264 -63.14 -76.18 62.80
N GLU A 265 -63.51 -76.02 61.53
CA GLU A 265 -64.80 -76.46 61.00
C GLU A 265 -64.94 -77.99 61.06
N LYS A 266 -63.88 -78.72 60.72
CA LYS A 266 -63.81 -80.18 60.89
C LYS A 266 -63.92 -80.59 62.36
N LEU A 267 -63.27 -79.89 63.28
CA LEU A 267 -63.41 -80.13 64.72
C LEU A 267 -64.82 -79.82 65.20
N HIS A 268 -65.46 -78.75 64.73
CA HIS A 268 -66.87 -78.46 65.00
C HIS A 268 -67.78 -79.58 64.50
N GLN A 269 -67.55 -80.11 63.29
CA GLN A 269 -68.30 -81.27 62.78
C GLN A 269 -68.09 -82.52 63.64
N ILE A 270 -66.86 -82.79 64.10
CA ILE A 270 -66.56 -83.91 65.01
C ILE A 270 -67.26 -83.72 66.35
N ILE A 271 -67.24 -82.51 66.91
CA ILE A 271 -67.93 -82.18 68.17
C ILE A 271 -69.43 -82.38 67.99
N ALA A 272 -70.04 -81.80 66.96
CA ALA A 272 -71.46 -81.97 66.66
C ALA A 272 -71.84 -83.44 66.45
N HIS A 273 -71.01 -84.21 65.75
CA HIS A 273 -71.22 -85.66 65.59
C HIS A 273 -71.13 -86.40 66.92
N LYS A 274 -70.15 -86.05 67.77
CA LYS A 274 -70.03 -86.63 69.12
C LYS A 274 -71.19 -86.24 70.03
N GLU A 275 -71.72 -85.02 69.92
CA GLU A 275 -72.92 -84.59 70.64
C GLU A 275 -74.15 -85.41 70.21
N ILE A 276 -74.34 -85.64 68.91
CA ILE A 276 -75.41 -86.54 68.39
C ILE A 276 -75.22 -87.97 68.89
N VAL A 277 -73.98 -88.49 68.88
CA VAL A 277 -73.65 -89.83 69.41
C VAL A 277 -73.92 -89.90 70.92
N PHE A 278 -73.62 -88.84 71.66
CA PHE A 278 -73.91 -88.75 73.09
C PHE A 278 -75.42 -88.71 73.36
N GLU A 279 -76.18 -87.92 72.60
CA GLU A 279 -77.65 -87.87 72.69
C GLU A 279 -78.32 -89.20 72.31
N THR A 280 -77.74 -89.96 71.37
CA THR A 280 -78.26 -91.29 70.98
C THR A 280 -77.85 -92.43 71.92
N LEU A 281 -76.70 -92.34 72.60
CA LEU A 281 -76.25 -93.31 73.61
C LEU A 281 -76.87 -93.07 74.99
N VAL A 282 -77.27 -91.84 75.31
CA VAL A 282 -78.00 -91.48 76.54
C VAL A 282 -79.50 -91.47 76.25
N THR A 283 -80.02 -92.63 75.83
CA THR A 283 -81.47 -92.86 75.91
C THR A 283 -81.84 -93.02 77.39
N PRO A 284 -82.89 -92.35 77.89
CA PRO A 284 -83.29 -92.40 79.30
C PRO A 284 -83.58 -93.82 79.80
N GLU A 285 -83.82 -94.76 78.87
CA GLU A 285 -84.00 -96.19 79.12
C GLU A 285 -82.74 -96.89 79.66
N ARG A 286 -81.53 -96.49 79.25
CA ARG A 286 -80.27 -97.04 79.80
C ARG A 286 -79.89 -96.43 81.15
N LEU A 287 -80.23 -95.16 81.37
CA LEU A 287 -79.96 -94.49 82.64
C LEU A 287 -80.83 -95.09 83.75
N HIS A 288 -82.08 -95.47 83.44
CA HIS A 288 -82.96 -96.13 84.40
C HIS A 288 -82.51 -97.57 84.75
N ALA A 289 -81.93 -98.32 83.81
CA ALA A 289 -81.38 -99.65 84.07
C ALA A 289 -80.19 -99.62 85.05
N VAL A 290 -79.29 -98.63 84.92
CA VAL A 290 -78.13 -98.46 85.80
C VAL A 290 -78.51 -97.94 87.19
N THR A 291 -79.51 -97.06 87.33
CA THR A 291 -80.03 -96.71 88.67
C THR A 291 -80.74 -97.85 89.37
N THR A 292 -81.32 -98.80 88.60
CA THR A 292 -81.96 -100.00 89.17
C THR A 292 -80.92 -101.04 89.60
N GLU A 293 -79.80 -101.19 88.87
CA GLU A 293 -78.65 -101.99 89.34
C GLU A 293 -77.98 -101.39 90.59
N LEU A 294 -77.92 -100.05 90.69
CA LEU A 294 -77.44 -99.36 91.89
C LEU A 294 -78.38 -99.50 93.11
N GLN A 295 -79.66 -99.83 92.90
CA GLN A 295 -80.60 -100.21 93.97
C GLN A 295 -80.35 -101.61 94.54
N VAL A 296 -79.69 -102.53 93.81
CA VAL A 296 -79.45 -103.91 94.29
C VAL A 296 -78.16 -103.99 95.12
N THR A 297 -77.09 -103.31 94.72
CA THR A 297 -75.79 -103.37 95.43
C THR A 297 -75.72 -102.58 96.75
N GLN A 298 -76.64 -101.66 97.03
CA GLN A 298 -76.66 -100.92 98.30
C GLN A 298 -77.53 -101.56 99.41
N GLN A 299 -78.36 -102.55 99.09
CA GLN A 299 -79.05 -103.37 100.12
C GLN A 299 -78.26 -104.61 100.57
N GLU A 300 -77.17 -104.98 99.87
CA GLU A 300 -76.29 -106.09 100.28
C GLU A 300 -75.16 -105.68 101.26
N ASN A 301 -75.12 -104.42 101.70
CA ASN A 301 -74.08 -103.91 102.62
C ASN A 301 -74.58 -103.32 103.96
N GLN A 302 -75.86 -103.49 104.35
CA GLN A 302 -76.35 -103.29 105.73
C GLN A 302 -77.50 -104.23 106.10
#